data_AF-A0A522QJD9-F1
#
_entry.id   AF-A0A522QJD9-F1
#
_cell.length_a   1.000
_cell.length_b   1.000
_cell.length_c   1.000
_cell.angle_alpha   90.00
_cell.angle_beta   90.00
_cell.angle_gamma   90.00
#
_symmetry.space_group_name_H-M   'P 1'
#
loop_
_entity.id
_entity.type
_entity.pdbx_description
1 polymer ?
#
loop_
_entity_poly.entity_id
_entity_poly.type
_entity_poly.pdbx_seq_one_letter_code
_entity_poly.pdbx_strand_id
1 'polypeptide(L)'
;MSPRNRIFIAAGAGAVLLLAVVLLHGRQGGALSAQSAPTAAPAQHVQTAAVRIGNVAHEVRGEGRIAAAPGGIAQLSFAEAGRIAAVDVHAGQHVSAGEEVARLDLTTVGAAANGNIQPLAVQQGAAQERLDIATRQLERARRLTHSPGSELSPEAAQVRQDQARLQGDRSALERQQTLLQGGVAALKDVEAARQQVTLDEAALAADRAKLPDSLLQARQNYAQALSDAAAGSATLDAARRGESNATLRAPIDGVVTTVERNPGEWADAGAVIATVVNPAAAQLRVALSGDQAALV
;
A
#
# COMPACT_ATOMS: atom_id res chain seq x y z
N MET A 1 38.77 53.60 10.55
CA MET A 1 39.85 54.52 11.01
C MET A 1 39.58 54.84 12.48
N SER A 2 40.60 54.65 13.34
CA SER A 2 40.71 54.85 14.82
C SER A 2 39.54 55.55 15.56
N PRO A 3 39.19 55.18 16.82
CA PRO A 3 40.17 55.19 17.93
C PRO A 3 39.96 54.26 19.17
N ARG A 4 41.07 54.07 19.89
CA ARG A 4 41.31 53.98 21.35
C ARG A 4 40.12 53.82 22.33
N ASN A 5 40.23 52.81 23.21
CA ASN A 5 40.28 52.96 24.69
C ASN A 5 40.53 51.57 25.34
N ARG A 6 41.63 51.36 26.09
CA ARG A 6 41.79 51.47 27.57
C ARG A 6 40.76 50.65 28.37
N ILE A 7 41.25 49.70 29.19
CA ILE A 7 41.00 49.56 30.66
C ILE A 7 41.59 48.21 31.17
N PHE A 8 42.67 48.25 31.98
CA PHE A 8 42.82 47.91 33.43
C PHE A 8 43.02 46.40 33.77
N ILE A 9 44.17 46.01 34.35
CA ILE A 9 44.48 45.74 35.80
C ILE A 9 43.72 44.49 36.32
N ALA A 10 44.25 43.48 37.04
CA ALA A 10 45.50 43.17 37.76
C ALA A 10 45.56 41.62 37.91
N ALA A 11 46.74 41.01 37.87
CA ALA A 11 47.51 40.51 39.03
C ALA A 11 46.86 39.35 39.81
N GLY A 12 47.53 38.19 39.78
CA GLY A 12 47.22 37.04 40.61
C GLY A 12 48.45 36.18 40.84
N ALA A 13 49.11 36.45 41.97
CA ALA A 13 49.92 35.55 42.79
C ALA A 13 51.13 34.85 42.14
N GLY A 14 52.30 35.41 42.45
CA GLY A 14 53.56 34.68 42.41
C GLY A 14 53.69 33.70 43.57
N ALA A 15 54.54 32.70 43.35
CA ALA A 15 55.18 31.91 44.39
C ALA A 15 56.53 31.44 43.84
N VAL A 16 57.49 31.21 44.76
CA VAL A 16 58.76 30.47 44.55
C VAL A 16 59.85 31.35 43.92
N LEU A 17 61.08 31.53 44.41
CA LEU A 17 61.84 31.16 45.63
C LEU A 17 63.26 31.75 45.36
N LEU A 18 64.05 32.05 46.41
CA LEU A 18 65.54 32.10 46.40
C LEU A 18 66.19 33.17 45.48
N LEU A 19 67.37 33.76 45.71
CA LEU A 19 68.45 33.81 46.70
C LEU A 19 69.52 34.67 45.96
N ALA A 20 70.44 35.33 46.69
CA ALA A 20 71.69 35.95 46.19
C ALA A 20 71.52 37.36 45.59
N VAL A 21 72.40 38.37 45.76
CA VAL A 21 73.75 38.53 46.34
C VAL A 21 73.95 40.08 46.30
N VAL A 22 74.21 40.77 47.42
CA VAL A 22 75.54 41.19 47.91
C VAL A 22 76.00 42.58 47.39
N LEU A 23 76.49 43.40 48.35
CA LEU A 23 77.29 44.64 48.23
C LEU A 23 76.47 45.92 47.91
N LEU A 24 76.65 47.09 48.53
CA LEU A 24 77.78 47.63 49.27
C LEU A 24 77.31 48.92 50.00
N HIS A 25 78.00 49.27 51.09
CA HIS A 25 78.06 50.57 51.78
C HIS A 25 77.25 50.79 53.07
N GLY A 26 78.00 50.69 54.18
CA GLY A 26 78.23 51.91 54.97
C GLY A 26 77.42 52.06 56.24
N ARG A 27 77.95 51.49 57.34
CA ARG A 27 77.57 51.86 58.71
C ARG A 27 77.80 53.36 58.95
N GLN A 28 76.83 54.01 59.59
CA GLN A 28 76.93 55.06 60.64
C GLN A 28 75.47 55.51 60.89
N GLY A 29 74.82 55.28 62.03
CA GLY A 29 75.17 55.76 63.36
C GLY A 29 74.13 56.83 63.74
N GLY A 30 73.29 56.60 64.75
CA GLY A 30 72.38 57.63 65.29
C GLY A 30 71.02 57.10 65.70
N ALA A 31 70.85 56.84 66.99
CA ALA A 31 69.57 56.60 67.64
C ALA A 31 68.66 57.83 67.55
N LEU A 32 67.34 57.62 67.48
CA LEU A 32 66.34 58.46 68.15
C LEU A 32 64.98 57.75 68.17
N SER A 33 64.33 57.94 69.31
CA SER A 33 63.22 57.18 69.88
C SER A 33 61.87 57.36 69.17
N ALA A 34 61.02 56.35 69.35
CA ALA A 34 59.63 56.29 68.94
C ALA A 34 58.71 57.26 69.71
N GLN A 35 57.59 57.64 69.08
CA GLN A 35 56.40 58.15 69.76
C GLN A 35 55.14 57.58 69.08
N SER A 36 54.29 56.94 69.88
CA SER A 36 53.09 56.18 69.49
C SER A 36 51.80 57.01 69.58
N ALA A 37 50.74 56.63 68.83
CA ALA A 37 49.29 56.56 69.20
C ALA A 37 48.34 56.63 67.95
N PRO A 38 47.00 56.40 68.04
CA PRO A 38 46.26 55.18 68.41
C PRO A 38 45.08 54.81 67.45
N THR A 39 44.45 53.66 67.71
CA THR A 39 43.40 52.88 66.98
C THR A 39 41.96 53.46 66.90
N ALA A 40 41.21 53.15 65.82
CA ALA A 40 39.72 53.29 65.68
C ALA A 40 39.07 52.06 64.97
N ALA A 41 37.83 51.72 65.36
CA ALA A 41 37.12 50.45 65.11
C ALA A 41 36.51 50.26 63.68
N PRO A 42 36.30 49.02 63.18
CA PRO A 42 35.94 48.76 61.78
C PRO A 42 34.43 48.63 61.48
N ALA A 43 34.00 49.19 60.34
CA ALA A 43 32.66 49.06 59.75
C ALA A 43 32.53 47.81 58.87
N GLN A 44 31.41 47.10 58.98
CA GLN A 44 31.11 45.91 58.17
C GLN A 44 30.77 46.31 56.73
N HIS A 45 31.55 45.81 55.77
CA HIS A 45 31.36 46.05 54.35
C HIS A 45 30.40 45.01 53.75
N VAL A 46 29.31 45.47 53.12
CA VAL A 46 28.42 44.63 52.30
C VAL A 46 28.55 45.03 50.83
N GLN A 47 28.67 44.05 49.95
CA GLN A 47 28.75 44.29 48.51
C GLN A 47 27.34 44.41 47.92
N THR A 48 27.07 45.51 47.23
CA THR A 48 25.82 45.73 46.47
C THR A 48 26.12 45.80 44.98
N ALA A 49 25.26 45.25 44.13
CA ALA A 49 25.34 45.34 42.67
C ALA A 49 24.07 46.00 42.10
N ALA A 50 24.23 46.86 41.09
CA ALA A 50 23.11 47.51 40.42
C ALA A 50 22.43 46.55 39.42
N VAL A 51 21.17 46.20 39.68
CA VAL A 51 20.36 45.31 38.82
C VAL A 51 19.68 46.13 37.72
N ARG A 52 19.60 45.58 36.50
CA ARG A 52 18.82 46.15 35.38
C ARG A 52 17.87 45.09 34.85
N ILE A 53 16.66 45.52 34.49
CA ILE A 53 15.66 44.66 33.85
C ILE A 53 16.01 44.51 32.37
N GLY A 54 16.06 43.26 31.89
CA GLY A 54 16.33 42.91 30.50
C GLY A 54 16.04 41.44 30.25
N ASN A 55 16.19 41.00 29.01
CA ASN A 55 15.98 39.61 28.64
C ASN A 55 17.12 38.74 29.17
N VAL A 56 16.79 37.68 29.92
CA VAL A 56 17.74 36.66 30.36
C VAL A 56 17.55 35.44 29.48
N ALA A 57 18.61 35.07 28.75
CA ALA A 57 18.61 33.84 27.98
C ALA A 57 18.86 32.65 28.92
N HIS A 58 17.92 31.71 28.98
CA HIS A 58 18.14 30.42 29.62
C HIS A 58 18.68 29.45 28.56
N GLU A 59 19.92 29.00 28.75
CA GLU A 59 20.54 27.99 27.90
C GLU A 59 20.25 26.60 28.48
N VAL A 60 19.50 25.78 27.74
CA VAL A 60 19.30 24.37 28.08
C VAL A 60 20.30 23.55 27.28
N ARG A 61 21.21 22.86 27.97
CA ARG A 61 22.17 21.94 27.34
C ARG A 61 21.67 20.52 27.47
N GLY A 62 21.44 19.88 26.32
CA GLY A 62 21.08 18.47 26.24
C GLY A 62 21.93 17.75 25.21
N GLU A 63 22.17 16.46 25.43
CA GLU A 63 22.77 15.59 24.43
C GLU A 63 21.66 15.01 23.53
N GLY A 64 21.94 14.95 22.24
CA GLY A 64 20.99 14.44 21.26
C GLY A 64 21.64 13.51 20.26
N ARG A 65 20.82 12.63 19.67
CA ARG A 65 21.22 11.73 18.59
C ARG A 65 20.55 12.19 17.29
N ILE A 66 21.33 12.21 16.21
CA ILE A 66 20.79 12.38 14.87
C ILE A 66 20.21 11.03 14.45
N ALA A 67 18.92 11.00 14.15
CA ALA A 67 18.22 9.84 13.64
C ALA A 67 17.43 10.24 12.40
N ALA A 68 17.20 9.31 11.49
CA ALA A 68 16.28 9.57 10.39
C ALA A 68 14.87 9.84 10.93
N ALA A 69 14.14 10.75 10.28
CA ALA A 69 12.73 11.00 10.55
C ALA A 69 11.91 9.70 10.44
N PRO A 70 10.74 9.62 11.08
CA PRO A 70 9.78 8.55 10.81
C PRO A 70 9.53 8.41 9.29
N GLY A 71 9.72 7.20 8.75
CA GLY A 71 9.64 6.93 7.30
C GLY A 71 10.96 7.15 6.52
N GLY A 72 12.02 7.65 7.15
CA GLY A 72 13.35 7.84 6.54
C GLY A 72 14.28 6.63 6.60
N ILE A 73 13.80 5.48 7.11
CA ILE A 73 14.53 4.20 7.13
C ILE A 73 13.67 3.17 6.42
N ALA A 74 14.25 2.51 5.41
CA ALA A 74 13.64 1.40 4.70
C ALA A 74 14.50 0.14 4.86
N GLN A 75 13.92 -0.89 5.47
CA GLN A 75 14.51 -2.23 5.48
C GLN A 75 14.02 -2.98 4.25
N LEU A 76 14.94 -3.41 3.41
CA LEU A 76 14.66 -4.08 2.15
C LEU A 76 14.73 -5.59 2.38
N SER A 77 13.65 -6.27 2.06
CA SER A 77 13.51 -7.73 2.18
C SER A 77 12.76 -8.29 0.98
N PHE A 78 13.07 -9.51 0.57
CA PHE A 78 12.27 -10.21 -0.44
C PHE A 78 10.93 -10.66 0.15
N ALA A 79 9.87 -10.59 -0.65
CA ALA A 79 8.57 -11.11 -0.27
C ALA A 79 8.50 -12.65 -0.37
N GLU A 80 9.39 -13.25 -1.15
CA GLU A 80 9.47 -14.68 -1.40
C GLU A 80 10.82 -15.23 -0.94
N ALA A 81 10.83 -16.51 -0.54
CA ALA A 81 12.07 -17.20 -0.18
C ALA A 81 12.81 -17.68 -1.44
N GLY A 82 14.13 -17.59 -1.45
CA GLY A 82 14.93 -18.07 -2.56
C GLY A 82 16.43 -17.81 -2.41
N ARG A 83 17.21 -18.33 -3.36
CA ARG A 83 18.65 -18.09 -3.42
C ARG A 83 18.92 -16.70 -4.01
N ILE A 84 19.78 -15.92 -3.39
CA ILE A 84 20.19 -14.60 -3.90
C ILE A 84 21.13 -14.81 -5.09
N ALA A 85 20.77 -14.29 -6.26
CA ALA A 85 21.63 -14.31 -7.44
C ALA A 85 22.70 -13.23 -7.37
N ALA A 86 22.29 -12.00 -7.04
CA ALA A 86 23.15 -10.84 -6.97
C ALA A 86 22.65 -9.83 -5.94
N VAL A 87 23.61 -9.09 -5.38
CA VAL A 87 23.40 -7.89 -4.57
C VAL A 87 24.25 -6.82 -5.23
N ASP A 88 23.61 -5.85 -5.87
CA ASP A 88 24.28 -4.87 -6.75
C ASP A 88 24.69 -3.59 -6.00
N VAL A 89 24.46 -3.56 -4.68
CA VAL A 89 24.75 -2.41 -3.82
C VAL A 89 25.75 -2.74 -2.72
N HIS A 90 26.43 -1.70 -2.24
CA HIS A 90 27.38 -1.80 -1.13
C HIS A 90 27.03 -0.79 -0.03
N ALA A 91 27.44 -1.08 1.21
CA ALA A 91 27.30 -0.13 2.31
C ALA A 91 28.03 1.19 1.98
N GLY A 92 27.35 2.32 2.20
CA GLY A 92 27.80 3.66 1.84
C GLY A 92 27.38 4.14 0.45
N GLN A 93 26.81 3.27 -0.40
CA GLN A 93 26.33 3.64 -1.74
C GLN A 93 25.02 4.41 -1.68
N HIS A 94 24.89 5.45 -2.49
CA HIS A 94 23.62 6.13 -2.72
C HIS A 94 22.78 5.35 -3.72
N VAL A 95 21.50 5.14 -3.41
CA VAL A 95 20.51 4.50 -4.27
C VAL A 95 19.32 5.43 -4.47
N SER A 96 18.76 5.39 -5.67
CA SER A 96 17.54 6.13 -6.01
C SER A 96 16.30 5.26 -5.83
N ALA A 97 15.14 5.87 -5.61
CA ALA A 97 13.87 5.17 -5.56
C ALA A 97 13.63 4.41 -6.89
N GLY A 98 13.32 3.12 -6.78
CA GLY A 98 13.13 2.20 -7.91
C GLY A 98 14.41 1.52 -8.40
N GLU A 99 15.59 1.92 -7.92
CA GLU A 99 16.86 1.29 -8.26
C GLU A 99 16.90 -0.16 -7.77
N GLU A 100 17.48 -1.04 -8.59
CA GLU A 100 17.65 -2.45 -8.25
C GLU A 100 18.76 -2.61 -7.21
N VAL A 101 18.44 -3.31 -6.12
CA VAL A 101 19.33 -3.49 -4.97
C VAL A 101 19.86 -4.91 -4.94
N ALA A 102 18.97 -5.88 -5.15
CA ALA A 102 19.29 -7.29 -5.14
C ALA A 102 18.28 -8.08 -6.00
N ARG A 103 18.68 -9.27 -6.44
CA ARG A 103 17.84 -10.16 -7.22
C ARG A 103 17.97 -11.60 -6.74
N LEU A 104 16.85 -12.31 -6.68
CA LEU A 104 16.83 -13.75 -6.49
C LEU A 104 17.19 -14.48 -7.79
N ASP A 105 17.64 -15.72 -7.65
CA ASP A 105 17.95 -16.60 -8.77
C ASP A 105 16.66 -16.99 -9.50
N LEU A 106 16.42 -16.28 -10.60
CA LEU A 106 15.30 -16.49 -11.52
C LEU A 106 15.30 -17.89 -12.16
N THR A 107 16.37 -18.68 -12.09
CA THR A 107 16.28 -20.08 -12.52
C THR A 107 15.50 -20.92 -11.50
N THR A 108 15.68 -20.66 -10.20
CA THR A 108 14.94 -21.32 -9.12
C THR A 108 13.54 -20.74 -8.97
N VAL A 109 13.42 -19.41 -8.97
CA VAL A 109 12.14 -18.71 -8.85
C VAL A 109 11.36 -18.78 -10.15
N GLY A 110 12.01 -18.64 -11.31
CA GLY A 110 11.37 -18.72 -12.62
C GLY A 110 11.05 -20.13 -13.06
N ALA A 111 11.71 -21.20 -12.59
CA ALA A 111 11.20 -22.56 -12.81
C ALA A 111 9.91 -22.82 -12.02
N ALA A 112 9.84 -22.36 -10.77
CA ALA A 112 8.63 -22.42 -9.96
C ALA A 112 7.52 -21.49 -10.51
N ALA A 113 7.87 -20.26 -10.89
CA ALA A 113 6.95 -19.26 -11.42
C ALA A 113 6.53 -19.57 -12.85
N ASN A 114 7.43 -19.86 -13.80
CA ASN A 114 7.04 -20.27 -15.17
C ASN A 114 6.29 -21.61 -15.17
N GLY A 115 6.66 -22.54 -14.28
CA GLY A 115 5.91 -23.77 -14.05
C GLY A 115 4.46 -23.53 -13.62
N ASN A 116 4.18 -22.38 -12.98
CA ASN A 116 2.84 -21.96 -12.58
C ASN A 116 2.19 -21.01 -13.60
N ILE A 117 2.92 -20.08 -14.20
CA ILE A 117 2.39 -19.04 -15.11
C ILE A 117 1.87 -19.67 -16.41
N GLN A 118 2.60 -20.63 -17.00
CA GLN A 118 2.17 -21.24 -18.26
C GLN A 118 0.83 -22.00 -18.12
N PRO A 119 0.63 -22.91 -17.14
CA PRO A 119 -0.67 -23.54 -16.96
C PRO A 119 -1.74 -22.54 -16.52
N LEU A 120 -1.41 -21.51 -15.72
CA LEU A 120 -2.36 -20.46 -15.36
C LEU A 120 -2.81 -19.62 -16.57
N ALA A 121 -1.90 -19.33 -17.51
CA ALA A 121 -2.23 -18.64 -18.76
C ALA A 121 -3.14 -19.49 -19.66
N VAL A 122 -2.88 -20.79 -19.75
CA VAL A 122 -3.76 -21.74 -20.48
C VAL A 122 -5.13 -21.82 -19.81
N GLN A 123 -5.19 -21.91 -18.48
CA GLN A 123 -6.44 -21.90 -17.71
C GLN A 123 -7.22 -20.60 -17.90
N GLN A 124 -6.53 -19.46 -17.91
CA GLN A 124 -7.11 -18.14 -18.14
C GLN A 124 -7.68 -18.03 -19.57
N GLY A 125 -6.96 -18.51 -20.59
CA GLY A 125 -7.49 -18.61 -21.96
C GLY A 125 -8.73 -19.51 -22.06
N ALA A 126 -8.72 -20.66 -21.38
CA ALA A 126 -9.88 -21.55 -21.33
C ALA A 126 -11.08 -20.96 -20.57
N ALA A 127 -10.84 -20.09 -19.59
CA ALA A 127 -11.89 -19.35 -18.88
C ALA A 127 -12.47 -18.23 -19.76
N GLN A 128 -11.62 -17.54 -20.52
CA GLN A 128 -12.05 -16.53 -21.50
C GLN A 128 -12.93 -17.14 -22.61
N GLU A 129 -12.54 -18.29 -23.16
CA GLU A 129 -13.35 -18.98 -24.17
C GLU A 129 -14.71 -19.41 -23.59
N ARG A 130 -14.73 -19.88 -22.33
CA ARG A 130 -16.00 -20.19 -21.64
C ARG A 130 -16.89 -18.97 -21.48
N LEU A 131 -16.32 -17.80 -21.17
CA LEU A 131 -17.07 -16.56 -21.09
C LEU A 131 -17.62 -16.13 -22.45
N ASP A 132 -16.86 -16.27 -23.53
CA ASP A 132 -17.33 -15.97 -24.88
C ASP A 132 -18.49 -16.90 -25.29
N ILE A 133 -18.33 -18.22 -25.10
CA ILE A 133 -19.39 -19.19 -25.35
C ILE A 133 -20.64 -18.85 -24.53
N ALA A 134 -20.49 -18.57 -23.23
CA ALA A 134 -21.60 -18.21 -22.36
C ALA A 134 -22.28 -16.89 -22.77
N THR A 135 -21.51 -15.92 -23.27
CA THR A 135 -22.04 -14.67 -23.82
C THR A 135 -22.89 -14.93 -25.05
N ARG A 136 -22.38 -15.72 -26.02
CA ARG A 136 -23.13 -16.12 -27.22
C ARG A 136 -24.40 -16.90 -26.88
N GLN A 137 -24.34 -17.77 -25.87
CA GLN A 137 -25.52 -18.50 -25.37
C GLN A 137 -26.56 -17.56 -24.74
N LEU A 138 -26.13 -16.60 -23.92
CA LEU A 138 -27.00 -15.61 -23.30
C LEU A 138 -27.68 -14.73 -24.33
N GLU A 139 -26.94 -14.26 -25.35
CA GLU A 139 -27.50 -13.48 -26.44
C GLU A 139 -28.54 -14.27 -27.23
N ARG A 140 -28.26 -15.54 -27.55
CA ARG A 140 -29.24 -16.44 -28.19
C ARG A 140 -30.49 -16.58 -27.34
N ALA A 141 -30.36 -16.88 -26.06
CA ALA A 141 -31.50 -17.04 -25.15
C ALA A 141 -32.32 -15.73 -25.03
N ARG A 142 -31.66 -14.57 -25.00
CA ARG A 142 -32.32 -13.26 -25.01
C ARG A 142 -33.12 -13.04 -26.30
N ARG A 143 -32.55 -13.36 -27.47
CA ARG A 143 -33.25 -13.24 -28.76
C ARG A 143 -34.45 -14.17 -28.84
N LEU A 144 -34.34 -15.40 -28.34
CA LEU A 144 -35.46 -16.35 -28.28
C LEU A 144 -36.64 -15.84 -27.44
N THR A 145 -36.36 -15.12 -26.34
CA THR A 145 -37.42 -14.55 -25.51
C THR A 145 -38.09 -13.34 -26.16
N HIS A 146 -37.34 -12.50 -26.89
CA HIS A 146 -37.87 -11.29 -27.52
C HIS A 146 -38.54 -11.53 -28.89
N SER A 147 -37.98 -12.45 -29.69
CA SER A 147 -38.42 -12.73 -31.06
C SER A 147 -38.43 -14.23 -31.35
N PRO A 148 -39.34 -15.01 -30.72
CA PRO A 148 -39.45 -16.46 -30.95
C PRO A 148 -39.85 -16.82 -32.40
N GLY A 149 -40.27 -15.86 -33.22
CA GLY A 149 -40.70 -16.10 -34.61
C GLY A 149 -39.58 -16.09 -35.65
N SER A 150 -38.40 -15.52 -35.34
CA SER A 150 -37.36 -15.20 -36.33
C SER A 150 -36.22 -16.22 -36.41
N GLU A 151 -36.06 -17.10 -35.42
CA GLU A 151 -34.92 -18.03 -35.36
C GLU A 151 -35.34 -19.48 -35.68
N LEU A 152 -34.41 -20.24 -36.27
CA LEU A 152 -34.51 -21.68 -36.56
C LEU A 152 -34.19 -22.55 -35.33
N SER A 153 -34.42 -22.07 -34.10
CA SER A 153 -34.21 -22.92 -32.91
C SER A 153 -35.34 -23.95 -32.81
N PRO A 154 -35.06 -25.18 -32.31
CA PRO A 154 -36.09 -26.20 -32.17
C PRO A 154 -37.21 -25.76 -31.22
N GLU A 155 -36.91 -24.96 -30.19
CA GLU A 155 -37.89 -24.42 -29.23
C GLU A 155 -38.79 -23.36 -29.88
N ALA A 156 -38.20 -22.42 -30.63
CA ALA A 156 -38.93 -21.41 -31.40
C ALA A 156 -39.80 -22.02 -32.50
N ALA A 157 -39.30 -23.08 -33.16
CA ALA A 157 -40.07 -23.84 -34.15
C ALA A 157 -41.29 -24.52 -33.50
N GLN A 158 -41.12 -25.11 -32.32
CA GLN A 158 -42.21 -25.76 -31.59
C GLN A 158 -43.29 -24.76 -31.16
N VAL A 159 -42.91 -23.60 -30.60
CA VAL A 159 -43.87 -22.53 -30.25
C VAL A 159 -44.64 -22.04 -31.47
N ARG A 160 -43.99 -21.90 -32.63
CA ARG A 160 -44.67 -21.54 -33.89
C ARG A 160 -45.63 -22.61 -34.37
N GLN A 161 -45.25 -23.87 -34.27
CA GLN A 161 -46.09 -25.01 -34.66
C GLN A 161 -47.35 -25.08 -33.80
N ASP A 162 -47.22 -24.98 -32.48
CA ASP A 162 -48.35 -25.02 -31.55
C ASP A 162 -49.25 -23.79 -31.71
N GLN A 163 -48.66 -22.62 -31.99
CA GLN A 163 -49.43 -21.41 -32.29
C GLN A 163 -50.24 -21.55 -33.59
N ALA A 164 -49.69 -22.19 -34.63
CA ALA A 164 -50.41 -22.45 -35.87
C ALA A 164 -51.52 -23.49 -35.69
N ARG A 165 -51.28 -24.54 -34.88
CA ARG A 165 -52.30 -25.54 -34.53
C ARG A 165 -53.46 -24.88 -33.78
N LEU A 166 -53.15 -24.14 -32.71
CA LEU A 166 -54.14 -23.39 -31.93
C LEU A 166 -54.96 -22.42 -32.80
N GLN A 167 -54.33 -21.74 -33.76
CA GLN A 167 -55.04 -20.86 -34.69
C GLN A 167 -56.02 -21.64 -35.58
N GLY A 168 -55.60 -22.79 -36.10
CA GLY A 168 -56.47 -23.68 -36.89
C GLY A 168 -57.68 -24.16 -36.09
N ASP A 169 -57.46 -24.59 -34.85
CA ASP A 169 -58.52 -25.11 -33.97
C ASP A 169 -59.46 -24.02 -33.47
N ARG A 170 -58.96 -22.80 -33.24
CA ARG A 170 -59.81 -21.63 -32.96
C ARG A 170 -60.74 -21.32 -34.12
N SER A 171 -60.21 -21.28 -35.35
CA SER A 171 -61.05 -21.08 -36.53
C SER A 171 -62.04 -22.24 -36.75
N ALA A 172 -61.68 -23.47 -36.36
CA ALA A 172 -62.60 -24.61 -36.41
C ALA A 172 -63.73 -24.47 -35.39
N LEU A 173 -63.41 -24.07 -34.16
CA LEU A 173 -64.39 -23.79 -33.11
C LEU A 173 -65.36 -22.67 -33.52
N GLU A 174 -64.85 -21.56 -34.06
CA GLU A 174 -65.67 -20.44 -34.57
C GLU A 174 -66.65 -20.90 -35.65
N ARG A 175 -66.17 -21.73 -36.60
CA ARG A 175 -67.05 -22.32 -37.64
C ARG A 175 -68.13 -23.20 -37.03
N GLN A 176 -67.78 -24.07 -36.08
CA GLN A 176 -68.76 -24.95 -35.44
C GLN A 176 -69.78 -24.18 -34.59
N GLN A 177 -69.37 -23.11 -33.91
CA GLN A 177 -70.28 -22.23 -33.18
C GLN A 177 -71.29 -21.56 -34.12
N THR A 178 -70.84 -21.10 -35.28
CA THR A 178 -71.72 -20.52 -36.32
C THR A 178 -72.72 -21.56 -36.85
N LEU A 179 -72.25 -22.79 -37.09
CA LEU A 179 -73.12 -23.89 -37.56
C LEU A 179 -74.13 -24.35 -36.49
N LEU A 180 -73.77 -24.30 -35.20
CA LEU A 180 -74.69 -24.58 -34.09
C LEU A 180 -75.79 -23.53 -34.01
N GLN A 181 -75.45 -22.24 -34.14
CA GLN A 181 -76.44 -21.15 -34.19
C GLN A 181 -77.40 -21.28 -35.38
N GLY A 182 -76.90 -21.78 -36.51
CA GLY A 182 -77.71 -22.12 -37.68
C GLY A 182 -78.51 -23.42 -37.56
N GLY A 183 -78.38 -24.16 -36.45
CA GLY A 183 -79.07 -25.44 -36.21
C GLY A 183 -78.53 -26.63 -37.01
N VAL A 184 -77.35 -26.50 -37.63
CA VAL A 184 -76.76 -27.51 -38.54
C VAL A 184 -75.75 -28.41 -37.81
N ALA A 185 -75.09 -27.93 -36.76
CA ALA A 185 -74.13 -28.70 -35.96
C ALA A 185 -74.69 -29.13 -34.60
N ALA A 186 -74.18 -30.24 -34.04
CA ALA A 186 -74.58 -30.70 -32.71
C ALA A 186 -73.73 -30.04 -31.61
N LEU A 187 -74.31 -29.85 -30.42
CA LEU A 187 -73.60 -29.27 -29.26
C LEU A 187 -72.33 -30.03 -28.90
N LYS A 188 -72.37 -31.37 -28.97
CA LYS A 188 -71.21 -32.25 -28.72
C LYS A 188 -70.00 -31.91 -29.61
N ASP A 189 -70.24 -31.44 -30.84
CA ASP A 189 -69.17 -31.16 -31.79
C ASP A 189 -68.44 -29.87 -31.38
N VAL A 190 -69.20 -28.85 -30.98
CA VAL A 190 -68.68 -27.60 -30.41
C VAL A 190 -67.89 -27.86 -29.12
N GLU A 191 -68.39 -28.72 -28.24
CA GLU A 191 -67.69 -29.12 -27.02
C GLU A 191 -66.36 -29.82 -27.32
N ALA A 192 -66.34 -30.72 -28.32
CA ALA A 192 -65.12 -31.38 -28.76
C ALA A 192 -64.08 -30.38 -29.33
N ALA A 193 -64.48 -29.44 -30.19
CA ALA A 193 -63.56 -28.41 -30.68
C ALA A 193 -63.08 -27.47 -29.56
N ARG A 194 -63.94 -27.15 -28.59
CA ARG A 194 -63.55 -26.35 -27.42
C ARG A 194 -62.52 -27.08 -26.57
N GLN A 195 -62.69 -28.39 -26.38
CA GLN A 195 -61.72 -29.21 -25.67
C GLN A 195 -60.37 -29.24 -26.42
N GLN A 196 -60.40 -29.34 -27.76
CA GLN A 196 -59.18 -29.29 -28.57
C GLN A 196 -58.43 -27.96 -28.42
N VAL A 197 -59.13 -26.82 -28.54
CA VAL A 197 -58.54 -25.49 -28.29
C VAL A 197 -57.90 -25.41 -26.91
N THR A 198 -58.57 -25.94 -25.88
CA THR A 198 -58.04 -25.93 -24.50
C THR A 198 -56.75 -26.74 -24.36
N LEU A 199 -56.66 -27.89 -25.03
CA LEU A 199 -55.47 -28.74 -25.04
C LEU A 199 -54.29 -28.05 -25.74
N ASP A 200 -54.53 -27.44 -26.90
CA ASP A 200 -53.47 -26.75 -27.66
C ASP A 200 -53.05 -25.42 -27.02
N GLU A 201 -53.95 -24.73 -26.32
CA GLU A 201 -53.59 -23.59 -25.46
C GLU A 201 -52.65 -24.00 -24.33
N ALA A 202 -52.93 -25.13 -23.67
CA ALA A 202 -52.08 -25.66 -22.62
C ALA A 202 -50.71 -26.09 -23.16
N ALA A 203 -50.65 -26.74 -24.34
CA ALA A 203 -49.41 -27.11 -24.99
C ALA A 203 -48.55 -25.88 -25.33
N LEU A 204 -49.15 -24.86 -25.97
CA LEU A 204 -48.47 -23.60 -26.29
C LEU A 204 -47.95 -22.89 -25.02
N ALA A 205 -48.72 -22.89 -23.94
CA ALA A 205 -48.29 -22.30 -22.67
C ALA A 205 -47.09 -23.04 -22.06
N ALA A 206 -47.11 -24.38 -22.09
CA ALA A 206 -46.01 -25.21 -21.59
C ALA A 206 -44.71 -24.98 -22.39
N ASP A 207 -44.80 -24.85 -23.72
CA ASP A 207 -43.62 -24.61 -24.55
C ASP A 207 -43.08 -23.18 -24.42
N ARG A 208 -43.97 -22.19 -24.25
CA ARG A 208 -43.55 -20.81 -23.93
C ARG A 208 -42.86 -20.71 -22.57
N ALA A 209 -43.26 -21.52 -21.58
CA ALA A 209 -42.63 -21.53 -20.26
C ALA A 209 -41.16 -22.00 -20.28
N LYS A 210 -40.75 -22.79 -21.28
CA LYS A 210 -39.36 -23.24 -21.44
C LYS A 210 -38.40 -22.11 -21.85
N LEU A 211 -38.91 -21.05 -22.47
CA LEU A 211 -38.09 -19.91 -22.93
C LEU A 211 -37.43 -19.15 -21.77
N PRO A 212 -38.14 -18.66 -20.74
CA PRO A 212 -37.52 -17.99 -19.60
C PRO A 212 -36.57 -18.91 -18.81
N ASP A 213 -36.85 -20.21 -18.73
CA ASP A 213 -35.96 -21.18 -18.10
C ASP A 213 -34.61 -21.27 -18.82
N SER A 214 -34.62 -21.33 -20.16
CA SER A 214 -33.38 -21.30 -20.96
C SER A 214 -32.59 -20.00 -20.74
N LEU A 215 -33.27 -18.87 -20.59
CA LEU A 215 -32.65 -17.58 -20.30
C LEU A 215 -32.04 -17.55 -18.89
N LEU A 216 -32.72 -18.12 -17.90
CA LEU A 216 -32.21 -18.24 -16.54
C LEU A 216 -30.92 -19.08 -16.51
N GLN A 217 -30.94 -20.25 -17.16
CA GLN A 217 -29.76 -21.12 -17.27
C GLN A 217 -28.61 -20.40 -17.98
N ALA A 218 -28.87 -19.71 -19.09
CA ALA A 218 -27.84 -18.95 -19.80
C ALA A 218 -27.25 -17.80 -18.95
N ARG A 219 -28.07 -17.15 -18.12
CA ARG A 219 -27.61 -16.12 -17.17
C ARG A 219 -26.71 -16.72 -16.08
N GLN A 220 -27.08 -17.88 -15.54
CA GLN A 220 -26.27 -18.58 -14.54
C GLN A 220 -24.92 -19.00 -15.12
N ASN A 221 -24.92 -19.58 -16.33
CA ASN A 221 -23.69 -19.97 -17.04
C ASN A 221 -22.79 -18.75 -17.31
N TYR A 222 -23.37 -17.63 -17.73
CA TYR A 222 -22.63 -16.38 -17.92
C TYR A 222 -22.02 -15.86 -16.61
N ALA A 223 -22.79 -15.83 -15.52
CA ALA A 223 -22.29 -15.39 -14.21
C ALA A 223 -21.15 -16.29 -13.69
N GLN A 224 -21.28 -17.60 -13.88
CA GLN A 224 -20.22 -18.56 -13.53
C GLN A 224 -18.96 -18.32 -14.37
N ALA A 225 -19.10 -18.23 -15.69
CA ALA A 225 -17.96 -18.02 -16.59
C ALA A 225 -17.26 -16.67 -16.36
N LEU A 226 -18.02 -15.63 -16.00
CA LEU A 226 -17.47 -14.33 -15.62
C LEU A 226 -16.63 -14.44 -14.34
N SER A 227 -17.14 -15.16 -13.34
CA SER A 227 -16.44 -15.39 -12.07
C SER A 227 -15.16 -16.21 -12.27
N ASP A 228 -15.23 -17.26 -13.10
CA ASP A 228 -14.08 -18.11 -13.43
C ASP A 228 -12.99 -17.31 -14.18
N ALA A 229 -13.39 -16.45 -15.12
CA ALA A 229 -12.46 -15.58 -15.85
C ALA A 229 -11.77 -14.57 -14.93
N ALA A 230 -12.51 -13.94 -14.02
CA ALA A 230 -11.96 -13.00 -13.05
C ALA A 230 -11.02 -13.67 -12.04
N ALA A 231 -11.36 -14.87 -11.56
CA ALA A 231 -10.49 -15.65 -10.68
C ALA A 231 -9.21 -16.10 -11.40
N GLY A 232 -9.33 -16.51 -12.67
CA GLY A 232 -8.19 -16.88 -13.51
C GLY A 232 -7.21 -15.72 -13.71
N SER A 233 -7.71 -14.52 -14.04
CA SER A 233 -6.84 -13.34 -14.19
C SER A 233 -6.17 -12.95 -12.88
N ALA A 234 -6.90 -12.96 -11.76
CA ALA A 234 -6.33 -12.62 -10.45
C ALA A 234 -5.21 -13.58 -10.02
N THR A 235 -5.36 -14.87 -10.33
CA THR A 235 -4.35 -15.89 -10.02
C THR A 235 -3.11 -15.72 -10.90
N LEU A 236 -3.29 -15.42 -12.19
CA LEU A 236 -2.19 -15.13 -13.11
C LEU A 236 -1.43 -13.86 -12.69
N ASP A 237 -2.15 -12.81 -12.29
CA ASP A 237 -1.54 -11.55 -11.83
C ASP A 237 -0.79 -11.72 -10.50
N ALA A 238 -1.31 -12.55 -9.59
CA ALA A 238 -0.59 -12.90 -8.37
C ALA A 238 0.73 -13.63 -8.69
N ALA A 239 0.72 -14.60 -9.61
CA ALA A 239 1.92 -15.31 -10.03
C ALA A 239 2.95 -14.37 -10.71
N ARG A 240 2.49 -13.46 -11.58
CA ARG A 240 3.35 -12.44 -12.22
C ARG A 240 3.96 -11.46 -11.21
N ARG A 241 3.19 -11.08 -10.18
CA ARG A 241 3.72 -10.24 -9.09
C ARG A 241 4.78 -10.97 -8.28
N GLY A 242 4.62 -12.27 -8.03
CA GLY A 242 5.66 -13.08 -7.39
C GLY A 242 6.99 -13.03 -8.13
N GLU A 243 6.94 -13.21 -9.46
CA GLU A 243 8.13 -13.07 -10.32
C GLU A 243 8.73 -11.65 -10.27
N SER A 244 7.89 -10.60 -10.30
CA SER A 244 8.39 -9.22 -10.15
C SER A 244 9.02 -8.97 -8.77
N ASN A 245 8.50 -9.60 -7.72
CA ASN A 245 9.01 -9.48 -6.35
C ASN A 245 10.34 -10.23 -6.14
N ALA A 246 10.78 -11.03 -7.12
CA ALA A 246 12.12 -11.62 -7.14
C ALA A 246 13.22 -10.57 -7.35
N THR A 247 12.87 -9.36 -7.78
CA THR A 247 13.77 -8.21 -7.89
C THR A 247 13.46 -7.21 -6.77
N LEU A 248 14.43 -6.99 -5.89
CA LEU A 248 14.30 -6.05 -4.78
C LEU A 248 14.72 -4.65 -5.22
N ARG A 249 13.79 -3.70 -5.11
CA ARG A 249 14.01 -2.30 -5.48
C ARG A 249 13.94 -1.40 -4.25
N ALA A 250 14.70 -0.29 -4.27
CA ALA A 250 14.66 0.70 -3.21
C ALA A 250 13.32 1.49 -3.24
N PRO A 251 12.58 1.61 -2.12
CA PRO A 251 11.32 2.36 -2.07
C PRO A 251 11.54 3.86 -1.84
N ILE A 252 12.73 4.28 -1.39
CA ILE A 252 13.09 5.66 -1.11
C ILE A 252 14.50 5.96 -1.63
N ASP A 253 14.76 7.21 -1.97
CA ASP A 253 16.12 7.69 -2.19
C ASP A 253 16.89 7.71 -0.87
N GLY A 254 18.15 7.27 -0.89
CA GLY A 254 18.96 7.29 0.32
C GLY A 254 20.30 6.58 0.18
N VAL A 255 20.95 6.37 1.31
CA VAL A 255 22.25 5.70 1.39
C VAL A 255 22.06 4.34 2.03
N VAL A 256 22.65 3.31 1.43
CA VAL A 256 22.69 1.96 1.99
C VAL A 256 23.59 1.99 3.22
N THR A 257 23.05 1.65 4.39
CA THR A 257 23.77 1.67 5.67
C THR A 257 24.33 0.29 6.02
N THR A 258 23.55 -0.76 5.80
CA THR A 258 23.95 -2.14 6.04
C THR A 258 23.50 -3.04 4.89
N VAL A 259 24.31 -4.07 4.63
CA VAL A 259 23.99 -5.19 3.76
C VAL A 259 24.17 -6.45 4.61
N GLU A 260 23.08 -7.17 4.87
CA GLU A 260 22.98 -8.28 5.81
C GLU A 260 23.13 -9.65 5.13
N ARG A 261 23.03 -9.70 3.80
CA ARG A 261 23.03 -10.94 3.01
C ARG A 261 23.90 -10.81 1.78
N ASN A 262 24.50 -11.93 1.39
CA ASN A 262 25.46 -11.97 0.28
C ASN A 262 24.92 -12.75 -0.92
N PRO A 263 25.45 -12.50 -2.13
CA PRO A 263 25.16 -13.31 -3.30
C PRO A 263 25.46 -14.79 -3.05
N GLY A 264 24.54 -15.66 -3.48
CA GLY A 264 24.63 -17.11 -3.35
C GLY A 264 24.05 -17.69 -2.05
N GLU A 265 23.73 -16.86 -1.07
CA GLU A 265 23.04 -17.24 0.17
C GLU A 265 21.55 -17.51 -0.07
N TRP A 266 20.94 -18.30 0.81
CA TRP A 266 19.49 -18.48 0.84
C TRP A 266 18.84 -17.42 1.73
N ALA A 267 17.80 -16.76 1.23
CA ALA A 267 17.00 -15.81 2.00
C ALA A 267 15.59 -16.36 2.18
N ASP A 268 15.08 -16.29 3.42
CA ASP A 268 13.67 -16.52 3.71
C ASP A 268 12.83 -15.29 3.37
N ALA A 269 11.52 -15.50 3.18
CA ALA A 269 10.58 -14.40 2.99
C ALA A 269 10.61 -13.45 4.21
N GLY A 270 10.79 -12.15 3.95
CA GLY A 270 10.90 -11.12 4.99
C GLY A 270 12.29 -10.99 5.62
N ALA A 271 13.28 -11.80 5.22
CA ALA A 271 14.66 -11.61 5.68
C ALA A 271 15.23 -10.29 5.13
N VAL A 272 15.79 -9.47 6.01
CA VAL A 272 16.40 -8.19 5.63
C VAL A 272 17.68 -8.44 4.84
N ILE A 273 17.77 -7.82 3.67
CA ILE A 273 18.91 -7.89 2.76
C ILE A 273 19.78 -6.64 2.90
N ALA A 274 19.15 -5.46 2.91
CA ALA A 274 19.86 -4.19 3.03
C ALA A 274 18.98 -3.13 3.72
N THR A 275 19.61 -2.15 4.35
CA THR A 275 18.91 -1.02 4.99
C THR A 275 19.28 0.28 4.30
N VAL A 276 18.28 1.01 3.80
CA VAL A 276 18.46 2.33 3.18
C VAL A 276 17.97 3.41 4.13
N VAL A 277 18.77 4.45 4.32
CA VAL A 277 18.43 5.61 5.14
C VAL A 277 18.47 6.87 4.29
N ASN A 278 17.41 7.68 4.35
CA ASN A 278 17.36 8.98 3.70
C ASN A 278 18.03 10.05 4.58
N PRO A 279 19.23 10.55 4.23
CA PRO A 279 19.93 11.54 5.05
C PRO A 279 19.28 12.93 4.98
N ALA A 280 18.52 13.25 3.92
CA ALA A 280 17.84 14.53 3.77
C ALA A 280 16.68 14.69 4.78
N ALA A 281 16.20 13.58 5.34
CA ALA A 281 15.16 13.56 6.37
C ALA A 281 15.72 13.39 7.80
N ALA A 282 16.99 13.72 8.05
CA ALA A 282 17.57 13.59 9.39
C ALA A 282 16.94 14.57 10.40
N GLN A 283 16.65 14.07 11.61
CA GLN A 283 16.12 14.84 12.74
C GLN A 283 17.03 14.67 13.97
N LEU A 284 17.24 15.76 14.71
CA LEU A 284 17.94 15.72 15.98
C LEU A 284 16.95 15.37 17.10
N ARG A 285 17.16 14.24 17.77
CA ARG A 285 16.41 13.85 18.97
C ARG A 285 17.24 14.20 20.20
N VAL A 286 16.85 15.25 20.92
CA VAL A 286 17.51 15.68 22.16
C VAL A 286 16.77 15.07 23.35
N ALA A 287 17.51 14.41 24.25
CA ALA A 287 16.96 13.97 25.53
C ALA A 287 17.18 15.09 26.55
N LEU A 288 16.10 15.74 26.98
CA LEU A 288 16.15 16.72 28.06
C LEU A 288 15.90 16.00 29.39
N SER A 289 16.66 16.36 30.43
CA SER A 289 16.39 15.88 31.78
C SER A 289 15.05 16.47 32.29
N GLY A 290 14.36 15.76 33.20
CA GLY A 290 12.99 16.12 33.59
C GLY A 290 12.84 17.51 34.22
N ASP A 291 13.90 18.03 34.83
CA ASP A 291 14.03 19.40 35.35
C ASP A 291 14.18 20.45 34.23
N GLN A 292 14.85 20.11 33.13
CA GLN A 292 15.02 20.97 31.96
C GLN A 292 13.81 20.95 31.02
N ALA A 293 13.11 19.83 30.94
CA ALA A 293 11.90 19.69 30.12
C ALA A 293 10.73 20.58 30.62
N ALA A 294 10.74 20.95 31.90
CA ALA A 294 9.72 21.86 32.46
C ALA A 294 9.95 23.35 32.09
N LEU A 295 11.10 23.68 31.50
CA LEU A 295 11.48 25.04 31.09
C LEU A 295 11.22 25.33 29.59
N VAL A 296 10.79 24.32 28.82
CA VAL A 296 10.53 24.36 27.36
C VAL A 296 9.05 24.15 27.10
#